data_AF-A0A8H4U5B5-F1
#
_entry.id   AF-A0A8H4U5B5-F1
#
_cell.length_a   1.000
_cell.length_b   1.000
_cell.length_c   1.000
_cell.angle_alpha   90.00
_cell.angle_beta   90.00
_cell.angle_gamma   90.00
#
_symmetry.space_group_name_H-M   'P 1'
#
loop_
_entity.id
_entity.type
_entity.pdbx_description
1 polymer ?
#
loop_
_entity_poly.entity_id
_entity_poly.type
_entity_poly.pdbx_seq_one_letter_code
_entity_poly.pdbx_strand_id
1 'polypeptide(L)'
;MSSFFRRKQETRRNTDDDYNKMQYSTPRGNIPAKAVAKQVREAIVDTAVDDPRAYPHLYSNSEAGGRKNFELFEQRNRPDQTPLYEVPVNSRVDLNKNLAPMKKVLIQQKGVQPRDRARVVRNELNDPGPFRGIVAVDQATSRPCGVAGVIYHPEGNLKGFERAPMEPLDQGGRQYLRRFADDSADPHRVTTWPPRDENSGELSTYDVRATTEMEKRLRKQQEKERRKQRGR
;
A
#
# COMPACT_ATOMS: atom_id res chain seq x y z
N MET A 1 -6.30 -54.67 8.30
CA MET A 1 -7.13 -53.62 7.69
C MET A 1 -6.53 -52.26 7.99
N SER A 2 -5.81 -51.63 7.06
CA SER A 2 -5.53 -50.19 7.11
C SER A 2 -4.82 -49.72 5.85
N SER A 3 -5.12 -48.47 5.48
CA SER A 3 -4.44 -47.61 4.51
C SER A 3 -4.68 -47.90 3.03
N PHE A 4 -5.57 -47.13 2.40
CA PHE A 4 -5.37 -46.57 1.04
C PHE A 4 -6.31 -45.38 0.77
N PHE A 5 -6.30 -44.35 1.63
CA PHE A 5 -6.80 -43.02 1.24
C PHE A 5 -5.63 -42.19 0.72
N ARG A 6 -5.18 -42.50 -0.50
CA ARG A 6 -4.22 -41.66 -1.23
C ARG A 6 -5.00 -40.42 -1.70
N ARG A 7 -4.95 -39.32 -0.94
CA ARG A 7 -5.39 -38.00 -1.44
C ARG A 7 -4.72 -37.81 -2.79
N LYS A 8 -5.50 -37.72 -3.88
CA LYS A 8 -4.99 -37.27 -5.17
C LYS A 8 -4.32 -35.92 -4.88
N GLN A 9 -2.99 -35.86 -4.99
CA GLN A 9 -2.30 -34.59 -5.12
C GLN A 9 -2.93 -33.94 -6.35
N GLU A 10 -3.74 -32.91 -6.13
CA GLU A 10 -4.16 -32.04 -7.22
C GLU A 10 -2.88 -31.58 -7.91
N THR A 11 -2.74 -31.97 -9.19
CA THR A 11 -1.70 -31.43 -10.06
C THR A 11 -1.75 -29.92 -9.95
N ARG A 12 -0.62 -29.29 -9.59
CA ARG A 12 -0.47 -27.83 -9.54
C ARG A 12 -0.95 -27.24 -10.87
N ARG A 13 -2.21 -26.79 -10.91
CA ARG A 13 -2.68 -25.94 -12.00
C ARG A 13 -1.92 -24.64 -11.85
N ASN A 14 -1.02 -24.34 -12.78
CA ASN A 14 -0.71 -22.96 -13.08
C ASN A 14 -2.03 -22.37 -13.55
N THR A 15 -2.81 -21.77 -12.65
CA THR A 15 -3.84 -20.85 -13.08
C THR A 15 -3.08 -19.70 -13.71
N ASP A 16 -3.17 -19.58 -15.04
CA ASP A 16 -2.81 -18.39 -15.81
C ASP A 16 -3.74 -17.23 -15.45
N ASP A 17 -3.82 -16.94 -14.16
CA ASP A 17 -4.51 -15.79 -13.63
C ASP A 17 -3.51 -14.64 -13.77
N ASP A 18 -3.36 -14.18 -15.02
CA ASP A 18 -2.36 -13.19 -15.42
C ASP A 18 -2.45 -11.94 -14.55
N TYR A 19 -3.66 -11.60 -14.09
CA TYR A 19 -3.90 -10.49 -13.17
C TYR A 19 -3.13 -10.60 -11.85
N ASN A 20 -2.91 -11.81 -11.32
CA ASN A 20 -2.10 -12.01 -10.11
C ASN A 20 -0.60 -11.77 -10.33
N LYS A 21 -0.17 -11.71 -11.59
CA LYS A 21 1.19 -11.42 -12.03
C LYS A 21 1.31 -9.98 -12.56
N MET A 22 0.33 -9.12 -12.32
CA MET A 22 0.36 -7.70 -12.71
C MET A 22 0.49 -6.77 -11.49
N GLN A 23 1.02 -5.58 -11.74
CA GLN A 23 1.10 -4.48 -10.80
C GLN A 23 0.79 -3.14 -11.49
N TYR A 24 0.40 -2.16 -10.70
CA TYR A 24 0.30 -0.77 -11.13
C TYR A 24 1.62 -0.07 -10.82
N SER A 25 2.24 0.49 -11.84
CA SER A 25 3.54 1.16 -11.74
C SER A 25 3.33 2.66 -11.59
N THR A 26 3.92 3.27 -10.57
CA THR A 26 3.81 4.73 -10.37
C THR A 26 5.14 5.31 -9.89
N PRO A 27 5.41 6.60 -10.12
CA PRO A 27 6.60 7.27 -9.59
C PRO A 27 6.72 7.19 -8.06
N ARG A 28 5.59 7.03 -7.35
CA ARG A 28 5.53 6.91 -5.89
C ARG A 28 5.68 5.48 -5.36
N GLY A 29 5.74 4.48 -6.24
CA GLY A 29 5.87 3.07 -5.89
C GLY A 29 4.92 2.15 -6.65
N ASN A 30 5.24 0.86 -6.64
CA ASN A 30 4.51 -0.16 -7.38
C ASN A 30 3.49 -0.86 -6.46
N ILE A 31 2.28 -1.11 -6.98
CA ILE A 31 1.19 -1.72 -6.21
C ILE A 31 0.68 -2.95 -6.94
N PRO A 32 0.80 -4.16 -6.37
CA PRO A 32 0.28 -5.37 -6.99
C PRO A 32 -1.23 -5.33 -7.21
N ALA A 33 -1.69 -5.73 -8.39
CA ALA A 33 -3.11 -5.66 -8.76
C ALA A 33 -4.00 -6.53 -7.84
N LYS A 34 -3.46 -7.67 -7.39
CA LYS A 34 -4.10 -8.54 -6.39
C LYS A 34 -4.37 -7.84 -5.06
N ALA A 35 -3.45 -6.98 -4.60
CA ALA A 35 -3.64 -6.25 -3.34
C ALA A 35 -4.73 -5.18 -3.47
N VAL A 36 -4.73 -4.45 -4.60
CA VAL A 36 -5.76 -3.47 -4.95
C VAL A 36 -7.14 -4.14 -4.97
N ALA A 37 -7.28 -5.27 -5.68
CA ALA A 37 -8.54 -5.98 -5.79
C ALA A 37 -9.06 -6.47 -4.43
N LYS A 38 -8.18 -6.86 -3.50
CA LYS A 38 -8.58 -7.25 -2.15
C LYS A 38 -9.05 -6.04 -1.34
N GLN A 39 -8.29 -4.96 -1.31
CA GLN A 39 -8.64 -3.74 -0.57
C GLN A 39 -9.92 -3.09 -1.07
N VAL A 40 -10.10 -3.03 -2.39
CA VAL A 40 -11.35 -2.56 -3.02
C VAL A 40 -12.54 -3.42 -2.61
N ARG A 41 -12.39 -4.76 -2.59
CA ARG A 41 -13.48 -5.66 -2.25
C ARG A 41 -13.89 -5.55 -0.77
N GLU A 42 -12.94 -5.22 0.09
CA GLU A 42 -13.17 -5.00 1.52
C GLU A 42 -13.86 -3.65 1.80
N ALA A 43 -13.74 -2.67 0.88
CA ALA A 43 -14.45 -1.41 0.98
C ALA A 43 -15.93 -1.60 0.64
N ILE A 44 -16.81 -1.27 1.59
CA ILE A 44 -18.25 -1.24 1.37
C ILE A 44 -18.58 0.03 0.59
N VAL A 45 -19.08 -0.10 -0.63
CA VAL A 45 -19.58 1.03 -1.43
C VAL A 45 -21.09 1.10 -1.24
N ASP A 46 -21.55 2.12 -0.53
CA ASP A 46 -22.97 2.45 -0.44
C ASP A 46 -23.31 3.49 -1.51
N THR A 47 -24.12 3.11 -2.49
CA THR A 47 -24.51 4.00 -3.58
C THR A 47 -25.58 5.02 -3.17
N ALA A 48 -26.20 4.86 -2.00
CA ALA A 48 -27.19 5.80 -1.47
C ALA A 48 -26.56 6.98 -0.69
N VAL A 49 -25.31 6.82 -0.23
CA VAL A 49 -24.58 7.84 0.54
C VAL A 49 -23.65 8.59 -0.40
N ASP A 50 -24.00 9.84 -0.69
CA ASP A 50 -23.17 10.74 -1.50
C ASP A 50 -22.49 11.80 -0.62
N ASP A 51 -21.46 11.39 0.13
CA ASP A 51 -20.58 12.30 0.85
C ASP A 51 -19.21 12.39 0.13
N PRO A 52 -18.88 13.52 -0.53
CA PRO A 52 -17.61 13.67 -1.23
C PRO A 52 -16.39 13.76 -0.29
N ARG A 53 -16.60 13.83 1.03
CA ARG A 53 -15.53 13.85 2.03
C ARG A 53 -15.27 12.47 2.65
N ALA A 54 -16.16 11.52 2.45
CA ALA A 54 -16.02 10.16 2.92
C ALA A 54 -15.49 9.25 1.79
N TYR A 55 -14.98 8.09 2.18
CA TYR A 55 -14.58 7.06 1.23
C TYR A 55 -15.38 5.79 1.52
N PRO A 56 -15.79 5.03 0.48
CA PRO A 56 -15.70 5.34 -0.96
C PRO A 56 -16.64 6.47 -1.40
N HIS A 57 -16.29 7.23 -2.45
CA HIS A 57 -17.21 8.21 -3.06
C HIS A 57 -17.13 8.21 -4.59
N LEU A 58 -18.09 8.88 -5.23
CA LEU A 58 -18.25 8.92 -6.68
C LEU A 58 -17.06 9.60 -7.36
N TYR A 59 -16.46 8.91 -8.33
CA TYR A 59 -15.38 9.42 -9.16
C TYR A 59 -15.93 9.90 -10.51
N SER A 60 -15.84 11.20 -10.77
CA SER A 60 -16.40 11.85 -11.97
C SER A 60 -15.61 11.56 -13.25
N ASN A 61 -14.38 11.05 -13.16
CA ASN A 61 -13.50 10.79 -14.31
C ASN A 61 -13.35 12.00 -15.24
N SER A 62 -13.20 13.18 -14.63
CA SER A 62 -13.12 14.47 -15.31
C SER A 62 -11.89 15.22 -14.80
N GLU A 63 -10.72 14.91 -15.35
CA GLU A 63 -9.47 15.57 -14.96
C GLU A 63 -9.31 16.94 -15.62
N ALA A 64 -8.38 17.75 -15.11
CA ALA A 64 -8.09 19.07 -15.65
C ALA A 64 -7.74 19.00 -17.15
N GLY A 65 -8.31 19.90 -17.95
CA GLY A 65 -8.12 19.92 -19.40
C GLY A 65 -9.03 18.97 -20.19
N GLY A 66 -10.06 18.41 -19.56
CA GLY A 66 -11.03 17.52 -20.24
C GLY A 66 -10.48 16.13 -20.53
N ARG A 67 -9.31 15.80 -19.98
CA ARG A 67 -8.76 14.44 -20.01
C ARG A 67 -9.67 13.53 -19.18
N LYS A 68 -9.80 12.28 -19.65
CA LYS A 68 -10.43 11.18 -18.93
C LYS A 68 -9.36 10.14 -18.62
N ASN A 69 -9.34 9.62 -17.39
CA ASN A 69 -8.45 8.54 -16.99
C ASN A 69 -9.01 7.16 -17.41
N PHE A 70 -10.33 7.04 -17.46
CA PHE A 70 -11.03 5.81 -17.80
C PHE A 70 -11.95 5.98 -19.01
N GLU A 71 -12.09 4.91 -19.77
CA GLU A 71 -12.94 4.84 -20.95
C GLU A 71 -14.32 4.24 -20.62
N LEU A 72 -15.31 4.46 -21.48
CA LEU A 72 -16.69 4.01 -21.25
C LEU A 72 -16.81 2.49 -21.10
N PHE A 73 -15.95 1.72 -21.76
CA PHE A 73 -15.98 0.25 -21.65
C PHE A 73 -15.62 -0.24 -20.25
N GLU A 74 -14.85 0.53 -19.48
CA GLU A 74 -14.49 0.22 -18.09
C GLU A 74 -15.68 0.42 -17.14
N GLN A 75 -16.68 1.18 -17.59
CA GLN A 75 -18.02 1.30 -17.01
C GLN A 75 -19.04 0.43 -17.76
N ARG A 76 -18.63 -0.71 -18.34
CA ARG A 76 -19.50 -1.62 -19.10
C ARG A 76 -20.33 -0.95 -20.21
N ASN A 77 -19.84 0.18 -20.75
CA ASN A 77 -20.56 1.05 -21.68
C ASN A 77 -21.89 1.60 -21.16
N ARG A 78 -22.08 1.67 -19.83
CA ARG A 78 -23.29 2.16 -19.15
C ARG A 78 -22.92 3.07 -17.98
N PRO A 79 -22.41 4.30 -18.23
CA PRO A 79 -21.97 5.22 -17.18
C PRO A 79 -23.04 5.50 -16.12
N ASP A 80 -24.30 5.61 -16.53
CA ASP A 80 -25.41 5.95 -15.64
C ASP A 80 -25.79 4.81 -14.69
N GLN A 81 -25.59 3.55 -15.11
CA GLN A 81 -25.93 2.36 -14.31
C GLN A 81 -24.72 1.82 -13.55
N THR A 82 -23.52 2.03 -14.09
CA THR A 82 -22.26 1.56 -13.51
C THR A 82 -21.28 2.72 -13.31
N PRO A 83 -21.59 3.66 -12.39
CA PRO A 83 -20.68 4.73 -12.02
C PRO A 83 -19.36 4.20 -11.43
N LEU A 84 -18.34 5.04 -11.46
CA LEU A 84 -17.04 4.76 -10.86
C LEU A 84 -16.98 5.32 -9.45
N TYR A 85 -16.40 4.56 -8.53
CA TYR A 85 -16.11 4.98 -7.16
C TYR A 85 -14.62 4.94 -6.90
N GLU A 86 -14.12 5.93 -6.15
CA GLU A 86 -12.74 5.95 -5.67
C GLU A 86 -12.64 5.36 -4.26
N VAL A 87 -11.67 4.48 -4.07
CA VAL A 87 -11.36 3.81 -2.81
C VAL A 87 -9.88 4.01 -2.50
N PRO A 88 -9.48 4.45 -1.30
CA PRO A 88 -8.07 4.53 -0.93
C PRO A 88 -7.43 3.14 -0.93
N VAL A 89 -6.26 3.02 -1.55
CA VAL A 89 -5.50 1.77 -1.59
C VAL A 89 -4.07 2.01 -1.12
N ASN A 90 -3.40 0.95 -0.67
CA ASN A 90 -2.05 1.00 -0.11
C ASN A 90 -1.91 2.03 1.04
N SER A 91 -2.98 2.20 1.83
CA SER A 91 -3.00 3.02 3.05
C SER A 91 -3.76 2.29 4.16
N ARG A 92 -3.45 2.62 5.42
CA ARG A 92 -4.13 2.08 6.62
C ARG A 92 -5.27 2.99 7.07
N VAL A 93 -5.96 3.60 6.10
CA VAL A 93 -7.06 4.52 6.40
C VAL A 93 -8.23 3.75 7.02
N ASP A 94 -8.78 4.30 8.08
CA ASP A 94 -10.03 3.83 8.68
C ASP A 94 -11.18 4.56 7.98
N LEU A 95 -11.91 3.84 7.13
CA LEU A 95 -13.03 4.37 6.34
C LEU A 95 -14.20 4.85 7.21
N ASN A 96 -14.30 4.39 8.46
CA ASN A 96 -15.36 4.78 9.39
C ASN A 96 -15.06 6.09 10.14
N LYS A 97 -13.85 6.64 9.98
CA LYS A 97 -13.41 7.86 10.65
C LYS A 97 -13.22 8.98 9.63
N ASN A 98 -13.44 10.20 10.10
CA ASN A 98 -13.14 11.39 9.31
C ASN A 98 -11.66 11.41 8.90
N LEU A 99 -11.45 11.75 7.64
CA LEU A 99 -10.11 11.89 7.09
C LEU A 99 -9.40 13.07 7.73
N ALA A 100 -8.08 12.94 7.77
CA ALA A 100 -7.23 14.02 8.21
C ALA A 100 -7.24 15.20 7.22
N PRO A 101 -7.24 16.45 7.71
CA PRO A 101 -7.13 17.59 6.84
C PRO A 101 -5.75 17.61 6.17
N MET A 102 -5.71 17.87 4.86
CA MET A 102 -4.50 17.89 4.03
C MET A 102 -3.34 18.70 4.61
N LYS A 103 -3.63 19.81 5.30
CA LYS A 103 -2.59 20.63 5.97
C LYS A 103 -1.80 19.82 7.01
N LYS A 104 -2.45 18.96 7.79
CA LYS A 104 -1.78 18.11 8.79
C LYS A 104 -0.95 17.01 8.13
N VAL A 105 -1.48 16.40 7.08
CA VAL A 105 -0.77 15.38 6.27
C VAL A 105 0.53 15.96 5.71
N LEU A 106 0.46 17.14 5.09
CA LEU A 106 1.62 17.84 4.53
C LEU A 106 2.69 18.17 5.58
N ILE A 107 2.29 18.58 6.79
CA ILE A 107 3.24 18.86 7.88
C ILE A 107 3.96 17.57 8.29
N GLN A 108 3.25 16.45 8.37
CA GLN A 108 3.83 15.15 8.71
C GLN A 108 4.81 14.66 7.62
N GLN A 109 4.47 14.86 6.34
CA GLN A 109 5.35 14.53 5.21
C GLN A 109 6.63 15.39 5.16
N LYS A 110 6.55 16.65 5.57
CA LYS A 110 7.73 17.56 5.66
C LYS A 110 8.72 17.18 6.77
N GLY A 111 8.36 16.23 7.63
CA GLY A 111 9.23 15.67 8.64
C GLY A 111 8.77 15.99 10.05
N VAL A 112 8.53 14.95 10.84
CA VAL A 112 8.22 15.05 12.26
C VAL A 112 9.52 15.26 13.04
N GLN A 113 9.55 16.25 13.93
CA GLN A 113 10.69 16.47 14.82
C GLN A 113 10.98 15.20 15.63
N PRO A 114 12.25 14.83 15.89
CA PRO A 114 12.58 13.58 16.58
C PRO A 114 11.84 13.35 17.91
N ARG A 115 11.63 14.43 18.69
CA ARG A 115 10.89 14.39 19.96
C ARG A 115 9.41 14.06 19.83
N ASP A 116 8.81 14.36 18.68
CA ASP A 116 7.37 14.18 18.44
C ASP A 116 7.05 12.84 17.77
N ARG A 117 8.07 12.08 17.33
CA ARG A 117 7.91 10.80 16.63
C ARG A 117 7.10 9.78 17.42
N ALA A 118 7.41 9.61 18.71
CA ALA A 118 6.71 8.65 19.56
C ALA A 118 5.21 8.98 19.72
N ARG A 119 4.86 10.27 19.73
CA ARG A 119 3.47 10.74 19.78
C ARG A 119 2.76 10.50 18.45
N VAL A 120 3.42 10.76 17.33
CA VAL A 120 2.86 10.55 15.98
C VAL A 120 2.63 9.07 15.68
N VAL A 121 3.52 8.18 16.11
CA VAL A 121 3.34 6.72 15.96
C VAL A 121 2.14 6.21 16.77
N ARG A 122 1.86 6.79 17.94
CA ARG A 122 0.67 6.42 18.74
C ARG A 122 -0.62 7.01 18.19
N ASN A 123 -0.53 8.20 17.59
CA ASN A 123 -1.66 8.93 17.04
C ASN A 123 -1.47 9.07 15.53
N GLU A 124 -1.49 7.93 14.84
CA GLU A 124 -1.40 7.91 13.37
C GLU A 124 -2.56 8.71 12.79
N LEU A 125 -2.22 9.54 11.82
CA LEU A 125 -3.18 10.40 11.14
C LEU A 125 -3.99 9.55 10.16
N ASN A 126 -5.32 9.71 10.15
CA ASN A 126 -6.20 8.99 9.22
C ASN A 126 -6.06 9.56 7.79
N ASP A 127 -4.95 9.24 7.14
CA ASP A 127 -4.60 9.72 5.80
C ASP A 127 -4.96 8.65 4.75
N PRO A 128 -5.78 8.98 3.73
CA PRO A 128 -6.07 8.07 2.63
C PRO A 128 -4.86 7.79 1.74
N GLY A 129 -3.77 8.55 1.86
CA GLY A 129 -2.55 8.37 1.08
C GLY A 129 -2.70 8.84 -0.37
N PRO A 130 -1.73 8.54 -1.25
CA PRO A 130 -1.70 9.09 -2.61
C PRO A 130 -2.42 8.24 -3.67
N PHE A 131 -2.80 7.00 -3.36
CA PHE A 131 -3.34 6.04 -4.33
C PHE A 131 -4.83 5.80 -4.15
N ARG A 132 -5.57 5.71 -5.25
CA ARG A 132 -6.98 5.32 -5.26
C ARG A 132 -7.21 4.16 -6.23
N GLY A 133 -7.87 3.11 -5.77
CA GLY A 133 -8.46 2.09 -6.62
C GLY A 133 -9.80 2.58 -7.14
N ILE A 134 -10.05 2.37 -8.43
CA ILE A 134 -11.26 2.80 -9.10
C ILE A 134 -12.11 1.58 -9.42
N VAL A 135 -13.37 1.65 -9.04
CA VAL A 135 -14.29 0.50 -9.02
C VAL A 135 -15.55 0.88 -9.75
N ALA A 136 -15.93 0.08 -10.74
CA ALA A 136 -17.25 0.20 -11.34
C ALA A 136 -18.26 -0.49 -10.42
N VAL A 137 -19.35 0.19 -10.05
CA VAL A 137 -20.36 -0.33 -9.12
C VAL A 137 -21.72 -0.27 -9.80
N ASP A 138 -22.45 -1.37 -9.76
CA ASP A 138 -23.83 -1.41 -10.28
C ASP A 138 -24.77 -0.67 -9.32
N GLN A 139 -25.38 0.41 -9.80
CA GLN A 139 -26.21 1.30 -8.99
C GLN A 139 -27.45 0.59 -8.41
N ALA A 140 -27.97 -0.42 -9.11
CA ALA A 140 -29.17 -1.14 -8.67
C ALA A 140 -28.89 -2.12 -7.53
N THR A 141 -27.69 -2.71 -7.49
CA THR A 141 -27.33 -3.76 -6.53
C THR A 141 -26.28 -3.33 -5.51
N SER A 142 -25.68 -2.15 -5.69
CA SER A 142 -24.52 -1.64 -4.96
C SER A 142 -23.33 -2.63 -4.95
N ARG A 143 -23.26 -3.52 -5.95
CA ARG A 143 -22.19 -4.53 -6.05
C ARG A 143 -21.06 -4.05 -6.94
N PRO A 144 -19.79 -4.26 -6.53
CA PRO A 144 -18.66 -3.95 -7.38
C PRO A 144 -18.63 -4.90 -8.58
N CYS A 145 -18.63 -4.32 -9.78
CA CYS A 145 -18.55 -5.00 -11.07
C CYS A 145 -17.12 -5.43 -11.44
N GLY A 146 -16.11 -4.85 -10.78
CA GLY A 146 -14.70 -5.07 -11.02
C GLY A 146 -13.87 -3.81 -10.72
N VAL A 147 -12.55 -3.99 -10.61
CA VAL A 147 -11.60 -2.87 -10.52
C VAL A 147 -11.33 -2.38 -11.93
N ALA A 148 -11.63 -1.11 -12.21
CA ALA A 148 -11.31 -0.46 -13.48
C ALA A 148 -9.81 -0.14 -13.57
N GLY A 149 -9.21 0.32 -12.48
CA GLY A 149 -7.78 0.56 -12.41
C GLY A 149 -7.35 1.27 -11.14
N VAL A 150 -6.14 1.84 -11.16
CA VAL A 150 -5.59 2.65 -10.08
C VAL A 150 -5.25 4.02 -10.62
N ILE A 151 -5.60 5.04 -9.85
CA ILE A 151 -5.14 6.42 -10.06
C ILE A 151 -4.27 6.83 -8.87
N TYR A 152 -3.41 7.81 -9.11
CA TYR A 152 -2.54 8.37 -8.09
C TYR A 152 -2.45 9.88 -8.21
N HIS A 153 -2.12 10.53 -7.09
CA HIS A 153 -1.74 11.94 -7.09
C HIS A 153 -0.26 12.08 -7.52
N PRO A 154 0.05 12.78 -8.63
CA PRO A 154 1.42 12.99 -9.05
C PRO A 154 2.23 13.78 -8.01
N GLU A 155 3.55 13.72 -8.12
CA GLU A 155 4.44 14.46 -7.22
C GLU A 155 4.29 15.97 -7.41
N GLY A 156 4.12 16.72 -6.32
CA GLY A 156 3.89 18.16 -6.36
C GLY A 156 2.45 18.60 -6.69
N ASN A 157 1.61 17.73 -7.25
CA ASN A 157 0.19 18.04 -7.51
C ASN A 157 -0.73 17.05 -6.76
N LEU A 158 -1.22 17.51 -5.61
CA LEU A 158 -2.09 16.74 -4.71
C LEU A 158 -3.58 16.84 -5.04
N LYS A 159 -3.95 17.58 -6.09
CA LYS A 159 -5.34 17.71 -6.53
C LYS A 159 -5.62 16.95 -7.82
N GLY A 160 -4.63 16.87 -8.71
CA GLY A 160 -4.75 16.12 -9.95
C GLY A 160 -4.64 14.63 -9.72
N PHE A 161 -5.21 13.86 -10.65
CA PHE A 161 -5.10 12.41 -10.70
C PHE A 161 -4.52 11.97 -12.04
N GLU A 162 -3.65 10.98 -11.98
CA GLU A 162 -3.14 10.28 -13.16
C GLU A 162 -3.40 8.79 -13.02
N ARG A 163 -3.75 8.14 -14.13
CA ARG A 163 -3.89 6.69 -14.20
C ARG A 163 -2.52 6.02 -14.14
N ALA A 164 -2.41 5.03 -13.26
CA ALA A 164 -1.23 4.17 -13.19
C ALA A 164 -1.25 3.15 -14.35
N PRO A 165 -0.18 3.05 -15.16
CA PRO A 165 -0.05 1.96 -16.12
C PRO A 165 0.05 0.61 -15.41
N MET A 166 -0.46 -0.43 -16.07
CA MET A 166 -0.35 -1.80 -15.59
C MET A 166 0.86 -2.47 -16.23
N GLU A 167 1.73 -3.02 -15.39
CA GLU A 167 2.98 -3.67 -15.78
C GLU A 167 3.08 -5.07 -15.17
N PRO A 168 3.94 -5.95 -15.72
CA PRO A 168 4.24 -7.22 -15.09
C PRO A 168 4.81 -7.05 -13.68
N LEU A 169 4.49 -7.99 -12.80
CA LEU A 169 4.91 -7.98 -11.40
C LEU A 169 6.43 -8.16 -11.28
N ASP A 170 7.08 -7.10 -10.80
CA ASP A 170 8.52 -7.08 -10.56
C ASP A 170 8.88 -7.79 -9.23
N GLN A 171 10.16 -7.76 -8.86
CA GLN A 171 10.63 -8.34 -7.61
C GLN A 171 10.06 -7.63 -6.37
N GLY A 172 9.97 -6.30 -6.40
CA GLY A 172 9.44 -5.49 -5.31
C GLY A 172 7.95 -5.75 -5.06
N GLY A 173 7.15 -5.84 -6.11
CA GLY A 173 5.74 -6.22 -6.05
C GLY A 173 5.52 -7.63 -5.50
N ARG A 174 6.41 -8.58 -5.81
CA ARG A 174 6.37 -9.93 -5.21
C ARG A 174 6.64 -9.89 -3.71
N GLN A 175 7.62 -9.10 -3.27
CA GLN A 175 7.89 -8.90 -1.85
C GLN A 175 6.70 -8.21 -1.16
N TYR A 176 6.12 -7.18 -1.80
CA TYR A 176 4.91 -6.51 -1.31
C TYR A 176 3.78 -7.51 -1.09
N LEU A 177 3.51 -8.41 -2.04
CA LEU A 177 2.45 -9.42 -1.87
C LEU A 177 2.69 -10.35 -0.70
N ARG A 178 3.96 -10.70 -0.41
CA ARG A 178 4.30 -11.50 0.77
C ARG A 178 3.98 -10.74 2.05
N ARG A 179 4.39 -9.47 2.14
CA ARG A 179 4.07 -8.60 3.29
C ARG A 179 2.57 -8.42 3.46
N PHE A 180 1.87 -8.12 2.38
CA PHE A 180 0.43 -7.91 2.38
C PHE A 180 -0.34 -9.14 2.87
N ALA A 181 0.12 -10.35 2.50
CA ALA A 181 -0.45 -11.58 3.03
C ALA A 181 -0.20 -11.72 4.54
N ASP A 182 1.02 -11.45 5.00
CA ASP A 182 1.41 -11.51 6.43
C ASP A 182 0.63 -10.48 7.26
N ASP A 183 0.58 -9.21 6.83
CA ASP A 183 -0.16 -8.12 7.48
C ASP A 183 -1.66 -8.42 7.58
N SER A 184 -2.22 -9.07 6.54
CA SER A 184 -3.63 -9.47 6.56
C SER A 184 -3.94 -10.67 7.46
N ALA A 185 -2.92 -11.46 7.82
CA ALA A 185 -3.07 -12.59 8.72
C ALA A 185 -2.90 -12.18 10.19
N ASP A 186 -2.04 -11.20 10.47
CA ASP A 186 -1.82 -10.66 11.82
C ASP A 186 -1.55 -9.15 11.78
N PRO A 187 -2.56 -8.31 12.08
CA PRO A 187 -2.43 -6.85 12.08
C PRO A 187 -1.38 -6.30 13.04
N HIS A 188 -0.96 -7.07 14.06
CA HIS A 188 0.01 -6.65 15.06
C HIS A 188 1.46 -7.06 14.73
N ARG A 189 1.67 -7.86 13.67
CA ARG A 189 2.95 -8.44 13.31
C ARG A 189 3.79 -7.51 12.43
N VAL A 190 4.01 -6.28 12.92
CA VAL A 190 4.63 -5.20 12.13
C VAL A 190 6.15 -5.38 11.97
N THR A 191 6.82 -6.20 12.78
CA THR A 191 8.27 -6.46 12.65
C THR A 191 8.64 -7.81 13.24
N THR A 192 9.03 -8.77 12.40
CA THR A 192 9.80 -9.94 12.89
C THR A 192 11.19 -9.89 12.29
N TRP A 193 12.21 -10.18 13.12
CA TRP A 193 13.59 -10.33 12.68
C TRP A 193 13.81 -11.77 12.15
N PRO A 194 14.51 -11.98 11.02
CA PRO A 194 15.06 -10.96 10.13
C PRO A 194 13.97 -10.30 9.26
N PRO A 195 14.16 -9.02 8.85
CA PRO A 195 13.27 -8.37 7.90
C PRO A 195 13.26 -9.23 6.64
N ARG A 196 12.10 -9.79 6.29
CA ARG A 196 11.93 -10.62 5.08
C ARG A 196 12.07 -9.83 3.77
N ASP A 197 12.35 -8.55 3.93
CA ASP A 197 12.37 -7.48 2.97
C ASP A 197 13.69 -7.42 2.22
N GLU A 198 14.72 -8.01 2.83
CA GLU A 198 16.09 -7.82 2.41
C GLU A 198 16.55 -9.04 1.62
N ASN A 199 17.03 -8.78 0.41
CA ASN A 199 17.76 -9.79 -0.34
C ASN A 199 19.08 -10.11 0.40
N SER A 200 19.73 -11.24 0.12
CA SER A 200 21.02 -11.58 0.75
C SER A 200 22.05 -10.45 0.67
N GLY A 201 22.03 -9.69 -0.45
CA GLY A 201 22.85 -8.49 -0.62
C GLY A 201 22.47 -7.34 0.32
N GLU A 202 21.20 -7.11 0.59
CA GLU A 202 20.77 -6.08 1.55
C GLU A 202 21.06 -6.51 2.99
N LEU A 203 20.77 -7.77 3.36
CA LEU A 203 21.14 -8.34 4.66
C LEU A 203 22.65 -8.17 4.94
N SER A 204 23.50 -8.43 3.94
CA SER A 204 24.94 -8.23 4.09
C SER A 204 25.31 -6.77 4.39
N THR A 205 24.54 -5.78 3.92
CA THR A 205 24.80 -4.38 4.27
C THR A 205 24.43 -4.07 5.72
N TYR A 206 23.45 -4.75 6.29
CA TYR A 206 23.12 -4.61 7.72
C TYR A 206 24.18 -5.24 8.61
N ASP A 207 24.69 -6.41 8.24
CA ASP A 207 25.79 -7.04 8.95
C ASP A 207 27.05 -6.16 8.94
N VAL A 208 27.36 -5.54 7.79
CA VAL A 208 28.46 -4.56 7.67
C VAL A 208 28.20 -3.29 8.50
N ARG A 209 26.96 -2.78 8.55
CA ARG A 209 26.62 -1.62 9.39
C ARG A 209 26.69 -1.95 10.88
N ALA A 210 26.19 -3.12 11.29
CA ALA A 210 26.19 -3.56 12.68
C ALA A 210 27.63 -3.76 13.21
N THR A 211 28.48 -4.41 12.41
CA THR A 211 29.90 -4.59 12.73
C THR A 211 30.64 -3.26 12.83
N THR A 212 30.46 -2.35 11.87
CA THR A 212 31.09 -1.02 11.91
C THR A 212 30.61 -0.15 13.07
N GLU A 213 29.34 -0.24 13.49
CA GLU A 213 28.84 0.44 14.68
C GLU A 213 29.42 -0.12 15.98
N MET A 214 29.53 -1.46 16.08
CA MET A 214 30.17 -2.13 17.22
C MET A 214 31.62 -1.69 17.38
N GLU A 215 32.39 -1.67 16.28
CA GLU A 215 33.79 -1.21 16.28
C GLU A 215 33.92 0.25 16.73
N LYS A 216 33.04 1.14 16.26
CA LYS A 216 33.02 2.55 16.68
C LYS A 216 32.73 2.68 18.18
N ARG A 217 31.83 1.88 18.73
CA ARG A 217 31.53 1.87 20.18
C ARG A 217 32.72 1.40 21.01
N LEU A 218 33.38 0.32 20.59
CA LEU A 218 34.59 -0.20 21.22
C LEU A 218 35.74 0.82 21.24
N ARG A 219 36.01 1.49 20.10
CA ARG A 219 37.04 2.54 20.04
C ARG A 219 36.75 3.71 20.99
N LYS A 220 35.48 4.14 21.08
CA LYS A 220 35.08 5.20 22.02
C LYS A 220 35.23 4.78 23.49
N GLN A 221 35.00 3.51 23.82
CA GLN A 221 35.23 2.98 25.17
C GLN A 221 36.72 2.97 25.51
N GLN A 222 37.56 2.45 24.61
CA GLN A 222 39.02 2.45 24.80
C GLN A 222 39.60 3.86 24.92
N GLU A 223 39.11 4.83 24.13
CA GLU A 223 39.56 6.22 24.25
C GLU A 223 39.15 6.85 25.59
N LYS A 224 37.94 6.56 26.08
CA LYS A 224 37.50 6.98 27.42
C LYS A 224 38.36 6.38 28.53
N GLU A 225 38.70 5.10 28.43
CA GLU A 225 39.57 4.42 29.40
C GLU A 225 40.99 4.98 29.38
N ARG A 226 41.56 5.21 28.19
CA ARG A 226 42.88 5.84 28.04
C ARG A 226 42.92 7.27 28.58
N ARG A 227 41.85 8.05 28.36
CA ARG A 227 41.72 9.39 28.97
C ARG A 227 41.63 9.33 30.49
N LYS A 228 40.93 8.33 31.04
CA LYS A 228 40.82 8.11 32.49
C LYS A 228 42.14 7.66 33.13
N GLN A 229 42.97 6.91 32.41
CA GLN A 229 44.30 6.50 32.85
C GLN A 229 45.35 7.62 32.76
N ARG A 230 45.21 8.56 31.80
CA ARG A 230 46.11 9.72 31.65
C ARG A 230 45.78 10.90 32.56
N GLY A 231 44.60 10.91 33.18
CA GLY A 231 44.16 11.94 34.12
C GLY A 231 44.31 11.55 35.60
N ARG A 232 45.07 10.50 35.88
CA ARG A 232 45.57 10.11 37.21
C ARG A 232 47.08 10.29 37.23
#